data_AF-A0A8T2TS62-F1
#
_entry.id   AF-A0A8T2TS62-F1
#
_cell.length_a   1.000
_cell.length_b   1.000
_cell.length_c   1.000
_cell.angle_alpha   90.00
_cell.angle_beta   90.00
_cell.angle_gamma   90.00
#
_symmetry.space_group_name_H-M   'P 1'
#
loop_
_entity.id
_entity.type
_entity.pdbx_description
1 polymer ?
#
loop_
_entity_poly.entity_id
_entity_poly.type
_entity_poly.pdbx_seq_one_letter_code
_entity_poly.pdbx_strand_id
1 'polypeptide(L)'
;MNKANDNDWFRISANADGTKWQGKCWYIHNLLKYEFDLQFEIPVTYPATAPELELPELDGKTAKMYRGGKICLTVHFKPLWAKNCPRFGIAHALCLGLGPWLAAEVPHLVDTGMIQHRDDSQASEISKS
;
A
#
# COMPACT_ATOMS: atom_id res chain seq x y z
N MET A 1 -16.32 1.12 10.30
CA MET A 1 -16.39 2.18 9.29
C MET A 1 -16.16 1.63 7.89
N ASN A 2 -14.96 1.16 7.53
CA ASN A 2 -14.68 0.62 6.17
C ASN A 2 -15.61 -0.53 5.76
N LYS A 3 -15.68 -1.61 6.55
CA LYS A 3 -16.61 -2.74 6.30
C LYS A 3 -18.09 -2.35 6.27
N ALA A 4 -18.47 -1.36 7.08
CA ALA A 4 -19.86 -0.89 7.15
C ALA A 4 -20.26 -0.07 5.91
N ASN A 5 -19.26 0.48 5.22
CA ASN A 5 -19.43 1.24 3.98
C ASN A 5 -19.00 0.42 2.75
N ASP A 6 -18.88 -0.91 2.89
CA ASP A 6 -18.40 -1.84 1.86
C ASP A 6 -17.08 -1.42 1.18
N ASN A 7 -16.21 -0.74 1.93
CA ASN A 7 -14.93 -0.21 1.49
C ASN A 7 -13.79 -0.84 2.31
N ASP A 8 -13.82 -2.15 2.55
CA ASP A 8 -12.68 -2.89 3.13
C ASP A 8 -11.57 -2.92 2.08
N TRP A 9 -10.38 -2.39 2.39
CA TRP A 9 -9.27 -2.26 1.43
C TRP A 9 -7.89 -2.66 1.99
N PHE A 10 -7.83 -3.06 3.26
CA PHE A 10 -6.62 -3.62 3.86
C PHE A 10 -6.90 -4.46 5.11
N ARG A 11 -5.96 -5.34 5.45
CA ARG A 11 -5.84 -6.00 6.75
C ARG A 11 -4.38 -6.05 7.14
N ILE A 12 -4.07 -5.64 8.37
CA ILE A 12 -2.72 -5.66 8.92
C ILE A 12 -2.76 -6.20 10.35
N SER A 13 -1.66 -6.83 10.75
CA SER A 13 -1.41 -7.31 12.09
C SER A 13 0.00 -6.91 12.51
N ALA A 14 0.16 -6.61 13.79
CA ALA A 14 1.46 -6.32 14.37
C ALA A 14 2.12 -7.60 14.91
N ASN A 15 3.44 -7.58 15.02
CA ASN A 15 4.17 -8.51 15.89
C ASN A 15 3.82 -8.25 17.38
N ALA A 16 4.29 -9.13 18.26
CA ALA A 16 4.00 -9.06 19.70
C ALA A 16 4.35 -7.70 20.34
N ASP A 17 5.42 -7.07 19.88
CA ASP A 17 5.92 -5.79 20.41
C ASP A 17 5.31 -4.55 19.73
N GLY A 18 4.46 -4.74 18.71
CA GLY A 18 3.82 -3.62 17.99
C GLY A 18 4.74 -2.83 17.05
N THR A 19 5.98 -3.28 16.86
CA THR A 19 7.04 -2.57 16.12
C THR A 19 7.11 -2.92 14.64
N LYS A 20 6.63 -4.10 14.25
CA LYS A 20 6.60 -4.57 12.86
C LYS A 20 5.18 -4.93 12.48
N TRP A 21 4.73 -4.44 11.33
CA TRP A 21 3.40 -4.64 10.83
C TRP A 21 3.44 -5.28 9.46
N GLN A 22 2.58 -6.27 9.25
CA GLN A 22 2.46 -7.01 8.00
C GLN A 22 1.00 -7.31 7.71
N GLY A 23 0.68 -7.48 6.44
CA GLY A 23 -0.64 -7.88 6.00
C GLY A 23 -0.81 -7.66 4.51
N LYS A 24 -2.03 -7.35 4.10
CA LYS A 24 -2.38 -7.14 2.70
C LYS A 24 -3.22 -5.89 2.53
N CYS A 25 -3.02 -5.18 1.43
CA CYS A 25 -3.94 -4.16 0.94
C CYS A 25 -4.43 -4.53 -0.45
N TRP A 26 -5.57 -4.00 -0.85
CA TRP A 26 -6.11 -4.23 -2.17
C TRP A 26 -6.81 -3.02 -2.73
N TYR A 27 -6.88 -2.97 -4.07
CA TYR A 27 -7.53 -1.90 -4.81
C TYR A 27 -8.41 -2.52 -5.90
N ILE A 28 -9.63 -2.00 -6.05
CA ILE A 28 -10.55 -2.44 -7.09
C ILE A 28 -10.39 -1.51 -8.29
N HIS A 29 -10.02 -2.09 -9.43
CA HIS A 29 -9.93 -1.38 -10.70
C HIS A 29 -10.57 -2.23 -11.79
N ASN A 30 -11.45 -1.63 -12.60
CA ASN A 30 -12.21 -2.33 -13.65
C ASN A 30 -12.94 -3.61 -13.16
N LEU A 31 -13.56 -3.53 -11.97
CA LEU A 31 -14.25 -4.64 -11.30
C LEU A 31 -13.35 -5.83 -10.90
N LEU A 32 -12.03 -5.68 -11.02
CA LEU A 32 -11.04 -6.67 -10.59
C LEU A 32 -10.35 -6.20 -9.31
N LYS A 33 -10.08 -7.15 -8.41
CA LYS A 33 -9.43 -6.90 -7.12
C LYS A 33 -7.94 -7.21 -7.23
N TYR A 34 -7.12 -6.17 -7.17
CA TYR A 34 -5.66 -6.29 -7.11
C TYR A 34 -5.22 -6.29 -5.66
N GLU A 35 -4.57 -7.35 -5.20
CA GLU A 35 -4.15 -7.53 -3.81
C GLU A 35 -2.63 -7.59 -3.72
N PHE A 36 -2.05 -6.92 -2.73
CA PHE A 36 -0.60 -6.78 -2.54
C PHE A 36 -0.23 -7.01 -1.08
N ASP A 37 0.92 -7.64 -0.86
CA ASP A 37 1.58 -7.69 0.44
C ASP A 37 2.02 -6.28 0.88
N LEU A 38 1.65 -5.94 2.12
CA LEU A 38 1.96 -4.69 2.78
C LEU A 38 2.78 -4.97 4.04
N GLN A 39 3.92 -4.29 4.18
CA GLN A 39 4.72 -4.34 5.39
C GLN A 39 5.26 -2.95 5.76
N PHE A 40 5.54 -2.74 7.05
CA PHE A 40 6.24 -1.55 7.53
C PHE A 40 6.72 -1.75 8.98
N GLU A 41 7.72 -0.96 9.37
CA GLU A 41 8.20 -0.89 10.75
C GLU A 41 7.87 0.47 11.37
N ILE A 42 7.66 0.47 12.69
CA ILE A 42 7.45 1.69 13.46
C ILE A 42 8.82 2.32 13.76
N PRO A 43 9.11 3.55 13.29
CA PRO A 43 10.38 4.19 13.58
C PRO A 43 10.48 4.51 15.08
N VAL A 44 11.71 4.53 15.60
CA VAL A 44 11.99 4.86 17.01
C VAL A 44 11.43 6.24 17.41
N THR A 45 11.34 7.16 16.46
CA THR A 45 10.82 8.51 16.65
C THR A 45 9.31 8.62 16.42
N TYR A 46 8.58 7.51 16.24
CA TYR A 46 7.12 7.53 16.13
C TYR A 46 6.47 8.07 17.42
N PRO A 47 5.43 8.92 17.35
CA PRO A 47 4.69 9.35 16.15
C PRO A 47 5.25 10.59 15.43
N ALA A 48 6.38 11.17 15.86
CA ALA A 48 6.95 12.34 15.20
C ALA A 48 7.34 12.06 13.74
N THR A 49 7.81 10.84 13.47
CA THR A 49 8.06 10.34 12.11
C THR A 49 6.99 9.32 11.71
N ALA A 50 6.39 9.49 10.54
CA ALA A 50 5.47 8.51 9.96
C ALA A 50 6.22 7.21 9.59
N PRO A 51 5.58 6.03 9.67
CA PRO A 51 6.16 4.79 9.16
C PRO A 51 6.33 4.85 7.63
N GLU A 52 7.37 4.20 7.13
CA GLU A 52 7.58 4.01 5.69
C GLU A 52 6.83 2.75 5.24
N LEU A 53 5.85 2.91 4.35
CA LEU A 53 4.99 1.82 3.88
C LEU A 53 5.64 1.13 2.68
N GLU A 54 5.66 -0.20 2.70
CA GLU A 54 6.33 -1.03 1.70
C GLU A 54 5.34 -1.97 1.00
N LEU A 55 5.43 -2.01 -0.33
CA LEU A 55 4.74 -2.96 -1.21
C LEU A 55 5.80 -3.72 -2.03
N PRO A 56 6.40 -4.79 -1.48
CA PRO A 56 7.54 -5.46 -2.09
C PRO A 56 7.27 -5.98 -3.51
N GLU A 57 6.03 -6.43 -3.78
CA GLU A 57 5.61 -6.95 -5.08
C GLU A 57 5.64 -5.93 -6.22
N LEU A 58 5.69 -4.63 -5.88
CA LEU A 58 5.70 -3.51 -6.81
C LEU A 58 7.09 -2.88 -6.98
N ASP A 59 8.12 -3.41 -6.30
CA ASP A 59 9.49 -2.87 -6.41
C ASP A 59 9.98 -2.92 -7.86
N GLY A 60 10.49 -1.78 -8.34
CA GLY A 60 10.96 -1.61 -9.72
C GLY A 60 9.86 -1.50 -10.79
N LYS A 61 8.57 -1.59 -10.45
CA LYS A 61 7.47 -1.49 -11.43
C LYS A 61 6.96 -0.07 -11.66
N THR A 62 7.24 0.87 -10.75
CA THR A 62 6.91 2.30 -10.88
C THR A 62 8.06 3.20 -10.43
N ALA A 63 8.14 4.40 -11.03
CA ALA A 63 9.03 5.47 -10.59
C ALA A 63 8.59 6.11 -9.26
N LYS A 64 7.36 5.87 -8.78
CA LYS A 64 6.83 6.38 -7.51
C LYS A 64 7.12 5.44 -6.34
N MET A 65 8.29 4.81 -6.36
CA MET A 65 8.76 3.89 -5.34
C MET A 65 10.27 4.06 -5.13
N TYR A 66 10.71 3.97 -3.89
CA TYR A 66 12.12 3.86 -3.54
C TYR A 66 12.53 2.39 -3.48
N ARG A 67 13.85 2.15 -3.58
CA ARG A 67 14.44 0.80 -3.53
C ARG A 67 13.90 0.00 -2.34
N GLY A 68 13.51 -1.25 -2.58
CA GLY A 68 13.01 -2.15 -1.55
C GLY A 68 11.50 -2.01 -1.31
N GLY A 69 10.74 -1.53 -2.30
CA GLY A 69 9.27 -1.53 -2.22
C GLY A 69 8.66 -0.33 -1.48
N LYS A 70 9.46 0.61 -0.98
CA LYS A 70 8.97 1.76 -0.18
C LYS A 70 8.23 2.76 -1.06
N ILE A 71 6.95 3.01 -0.78
CA ILE A 71 6.16 3.93 -1.60
C ILE A 71 6.69 5.38 -1.51
N CYS A 72 6.78 6.05 -2.66
CA CYS A 72 7.13 7.46 -2.71
C CYS A 72 5.86 8.30 -2.48
N LEU A 73 5.69 8.77 -1.24
CA LEU A 73 4.59 9.65 -0.87
C LEU A 73 4.74 11.05 -1.48
N THR A 74 3.63 11.75 -1.61
CA THR A 74 3.63 13.13 -2.12
C THR A 74 4.39 14.08 -1.21
N VAL A 75 4.95 15.15 -1.77
CA VAL A 75 5.67 16.19 -1.02
C VAL A 75 4.81 16.83 0.08
N HIS A 76 3.48 16.81 -0.07
CA HIS A 76 2.53 17.37 0.89
C HIS A 76 2.32 16.49 2.14
N PHE A 77 2.67 15.19 2.09
CA PHE A 77 2.40 14.27 3.19
C PHE A 77 3.24 14.59 4.44
N LYS A 78 4.55 14.83 4.29
CA LYS A 78 5.43 15.12 5.44
C LYS A 78 5.01 16.38 6.21
N PRO A 79 4.75 17.53 5.56
CA PRO A 79 4.22 18.71 6.26
C PRO A 79 2.86 18.47 6.91
N LEU A 80 1.97 17.71 6.26
CA LEU A 80 0.65 17.38 6.81
C LEU A 80 0.77 16.53 8.08
N TRP A 81 1.65 15.53 8.08
CA TRP A 81 1.95 14.69 9.24
C TRP A 81 2.50 15.52 10.40
N ALA A 82 3.54 16.33 10.13
CA ALA A 82 4.20 17.13 11.15
C ALA A 82 3.23 18.09 11.87
N LYS A 83 2.32 18.74 11.13
CA LYS A 83 1.30 19.64 11.71
C LYS A 83 0.27 18.94 12.60
N ASN A 84 0.08 17.63 12.42
CA ASN A 84 -0.95 16.87 13.15
C ASN A 84 -0.38 15.90 14.17
N CYS A 85 0.94 15.74 14.25
CA CYS A 85 1.59 15.00 15.33
C CYS A 85 1.23 15.61 16.70
N PRO A 86 0.91 14.81 17.74
CA PRO A 86 0.89 13.34 17.80
C PRO A 86 -0.48 12.70 17.53
N ARG A 87 -1.45 13.45 16.97
CA ARG A 87 -2.82 12.96 16.74
C ARG A 87 -2.92 11.94 15.60
N PHE A 88 -1.97 11.97 14.68
CA PHE A 88 -1.89 10.99 13.59
C PHE A 88 -1.27 9.68 14.04
N GLY A 89 -1.65 8.60 13.36
CA GLY A 89 -1.13 7.28 13.61
C GLY A 89 -1.27 6.37 12.40
N ILE A 90 -1.13 5.05 12.58
CA ILE A 90 -1.08 4.07 11.49
C ILE A 90 -2.28 4.20 10.53
N ALA A 91 -3.50 4.29 11.06
CA ALA A 91 -4.69 4.46 10.22
C ALA A 91 -4.62 5.72 9.33
N HIS A 92 -4.06 6.81 9.84
CA HIS A 92 -3.85 8.04 9.07
C HIS A 92 -2.75 7.86 8.01
N ALA A 93 -1.67 7.13 8.31
CA ALA A 93 -0.62 6.81 7.33
C ALA A 93 -1.18 5.99 6.17
N LEU A 94 -2.05 5.00 6.46
CA LEU A 94 -2.73 4.22 5.44
C LEU A 94 -3.69 5.09 4.62
N CYS A 95 -4.62 5.80 5.25
CA CYS A 95 -5.65 6.55 4.53
C CYS A 95 -5.12 7.78 3.77
N LEU A 96 -4.09 8.47 4.26
CA LEU A 96 -3.57 9.70 3.66
C LEU A 96 -2.29 9.48 2.84
N GLY A 97 -1.61 8.35 3.05
CA GLY A 97 -0.41 7.97 2.31
C GLY A 97 -0.70 6.87 1.29
N LEU A 98 -0.97 5.66 1.77
CA LEU A 98 -1.13 4.47 0.91
C LEU A 98 -2.38 4.52 0.02
N GLY A 99 -3.54 4.92 0.55
CA GLY A 99 -4.79 4.96 -0.20
C GLY A 99 -4.69 5.83 -1.48
N PRO A 100 -4.29 7.10 -1.38
CA PRO A 100 -4.07 7.96 -2.53
C PRO A 100 -2.98 7.45 -3.47
N TRP A 101 -1.93 6.81 -2.94
CA TRP A 101 -0.88 6.21 -3.76
C TRP A 101 -1.42 5.04 -4.60
N LEU A 102 -2.18 4.11 -3.99
CA LEU A 102 -2.83 3.01 -4.71
C LEU A 102 -3.79 3.53 -5.78
N ALA A 103 -4.58 4.56 -5.47
CA ALA A 103 -5.52 5.16 -6.41
C ALA A 103 -4.86 5.78 -7.65
N ALA A 104 -3.63 6.28 -7.51
CA ALA A 104 -2.86 6.84 -8.62
C ALA A 104 -2.08 5.75 -9.39
N GLU A 105 -1.40 4.85 -8.67
CA GLU A 105 -0.42 3.95 -9.27
C GLU A 105 -1.02 2.64 -9.77
N VAL A 106 -2.03 2.08 -9.09
CA VAL A 106 -2.61 0.78 -9.51
C VAL A 106 -3.23 0.87 -10.92
N PRO A 107 -4.09 1.86 -11.25
CA PRO A 107 -4.60 1.99 -12.62
C PRO A 107 -3.49 2.13 -13.65
N HIS A 108 -2.48 2.96 -13.38
CA HIS A 108 -1.35 3.14 -14.28
C HIS A 108 -0.55 1.85 -14.52
N LEU A 109 -0.29 1.08 -13.46
CA LEU A 109 0.44 -0.19 -13.55
C LEU A 109 -0.37 -1.26 -14.30
N VAL A 110 -1.69 -1.27 -14.16
CA VAL A 110 -2.58 -2.16 -14.94
C VAL A 110 -2.57 -1.76 -16.42
N ASP A 111 -2.79 -0.48 -16.72
CA ASP A 111 -2.86 0.03 -18.10
C ASP A 111 -1.54 -0.14 -18.87
N THR A 112 -0.40 -0.06 -18.17
CA THR A 112 0.94 -0.29 -18.74
C THR A 112 1.34 -1.76 -18.76
N GLY A 113 0.52 -2.67 -18.21
CA GLY A 113 0.78 -4.11 -18.16
C GLY A 113 1.89 -4.53 -17.18
N MET A 114 2.31 -3.64 -16.28
CA MET A 114 3.32 -3.93 -15.25
C MET A 114 2.79 -4.84 -14.14
N ILE A 115 1.47 -4.82 -13.91
CA ILE A 115 0.77 -5.77 -13.05
C ILE A 115 -0.40 -6.39 -13.81
N GLN A 116 -0.63 -7.68 -13.58
CA GLN A 116 -1.74 -8.44 -14.17
C GLN A 116 -2.64 -8.96 -13.06
N HIS A 117 -3.91 -9.17 -13.37
CA HIS A 117 -4.80 -9.80 -12.41
C HIS A 117 -4.43 -11.27 -12.25
N ARG A 118 -4.64 -11.81 -11.03
CA ARG A 118 -4.30 -13.20 -10.70
C ARG A 118 -4.94 -14.22 -11.65
N ASP A 119 -6.16 -13.94 -12.10
CA ASP A 119 -6.91 -14.83 -13.00
C ASP A 119 -6.30 -14.86 -14.41
N ASP A 120 -5.76 -13.73 -14.89
CA ASP A 120 -5.08 -13.65 -16.19
C ASP A 120 -3.75 -14.42 -16.16
N SER A 121 -3.04 -14.37 -15.02
CA SER A 121 -1.80 -15.12 -14.81
C SER A 121 -2.04 -16.64 -14.89
N GLN A 122 -3.12 -17.16 -14.30
CA GLN A 122 -3.44 -18.60 -14.35
C GLN A 122 -3.81 -19.09 -15.76
N ALA A 123 -4.54 -18.29 -16.54
CA ALA A 123 -4.89 -18.64 -17.91
C ALA A 123 -3.65 -18.73 -18.83
N SER A 124 -2.64 -17.90 -18.57
CA SER A 124 -1.39 -17.87 -19.35
C SER A 124 -0.43 -19.04 -19.04
N GLU A 125 -0.56 -19.69 -17.87
CA GLU A 125 0.21 -20.89 -17.52
C GLU A 125 -0.41 -22.17 -18.12
N ILE A 126 -1.75 -22.26 -18.13
CA ILE A 126 -2.48 -23.41 -18.68
C ILE A 126 -2.29 -23.51 -20.20
N SER A 127 -2.21 -22.38 -20.91
CA SER A 127 -2.01 -22.38 -22.38
C SER A 127 -0.59 -22.72 -22.85
N LYS A 128 0.37 -22.79 -21.93
CA LYS A 128 1.76 -23.23 -22.19
C LYS A 128 2.01 -24.70 -21.85
N SER A 129 0.99 -25.41 -21.35
CA SER A 129 1.02 -26.83 -21.00
C SER A 129 0.37 -27.67 -22.08
#